data_AF-A0A3L8RDR3-F1
#
_entry.id   AF-A0A3L8RDR3-F1
#
_cell.length_a   1.000
_cell.length_b   1.000
_cell.length_c   1.000
_cell.angle_alpha   90.00
_cell.angle_beta   90.00
_cell.angle_gamma   90.00
#
_symmetry.space_group_name_H-M   'P 1'
#
loop_
_entity.id
_entity.type
_entity.pdbx_description
1 polymer ?
#
loop_
_entity_poly.entity_id
_entity_poly.type
_entity_poly.pdbx_seq_one_letter_code
_entity_poly.pdbx_strand_id
1 'polypeptide(L)'
;MEYVYAHDKPTVRVLWMSDDPINNVTPAMPWGARDMERVRYEPTLAPRDPVLVGSLVTALRTAGPHSYLMVGRGQSTCLTLDSGCADHWQERLRRSLDQRAELRRVFANGDAALYELKRQPRGPVPEPAPGPTGPLVAWTPWSVVGALAAVALTLLLAARGVVRVAVRSSVRRLHWLQGSFWFAVPLLIVVVASLVRPSRTTGRRSSP
;
A
#
# COMPACT_ATOMS: atom_id res chain seq x y z
N MET A 1 16.62 6.27 7.91
CA MET A 1 15.90 6.73 6.70
C MET A 1 16.12 8.21 6.42
N GLU A 2 16.62 8.96 7.40
CA GLU A 2 16.85 10.39 7.41
C GLU A 2 17.73 10.85 6.24
N TYR A 3 18.74 10.05 5.86
CA TYR A 3 19.55 10.33 4.69
C TYR A 3 18.72 10.39 3.39
N VAL A 4 17.78 9.46 3.22
CA VAL A 4 16.90 9.43 2.04
C VAL A 4 16.01 10.67 2.01
N TYR A 5 15.37 10.99 3.14
CA TYR A 5 14.50 12.18 3.25
C TYR A 5 15.26 13.49 3.07
N ALA A 6 16.54 13.55 3.45
CA ALA A 6 17.37 14.73 3.20
C ALA A 6 17.74 14.91 1.71
N HIS A 7 17.66 13.84 0.91
CA HIS A 7 18.05 13.81 -0.50
C HIS A 7 16.89 13.33 -1.40
N ASP A 8 15.66 13.68 -1.05
CA ASP A 8 14.47 13.19 -1.74
C ASP A 8 13.99 14.09 -2.88
N LYS A 9 14.65 15.22 -3.13
CA LYS A 9 14.21 16.24 -4.10
C LYS A 9 14.80 16.00 -5.50
N PRO A 10 14.00 16.08 -6.58
CA PRO A 10 12.54 16.27 -6.58
C PRO A 10 11.79 15.00 -6.12
N THR A 11 12.23 13.81 -6.54
CA THR A 11 11.80 12.51 -6.02
C THR A 11 13.00 11.57 -5.93
N VAL A 12 12.92 10.53 -5.09
CA VAL A 12 13.97 9.53 -4.91
C VAL A 12 13.40 8.12 -5.01
N ARG A 13 14.14 7.21 -5.65
CA ARG A 13 13.82 5.79 -5.68
C ARG A 13 14.72 5.03 -4.71
N VAL A 14 14.13 4.20 -3.87
CA VAL A 14 14.84 3.30 -2.97
C VAL A 14 14.52 1.87 -3.37
N LEU A 15 15.52 1.22 -3.97
CA LEU A 15 15.49 -0.20 -4.27
C LEU A 15 15.75 -0.99 -3.00
N TRP A 16 14.87 -1.94 -2.71
CA TRP A 16 14.97 -2.82 -1.54
C TRP A 16 14.89 -4.29 -1.98
N MET A 17 15.58 -5.16 -1.25
CA MET A 17 15.80 -6.54 -1.68
C MET A 17 14.59 -7.42 -1.35
N SER A 18 14.04 -8.12 -2.32
CA SER A 18 12.93 -9.06 -2.18
C SER A 18 13.28 -10.40 -2.84
N ASP A 19 12.81 -11.51 -2.29
CA ASP A 19 12.89 -12.83 -2.91
C ASP A 19 11.85 -13.01 -4.03
N ASP A 20 10.73 -12.30 -3.93
CA ASP A 20 9.67 -12.24 -4.94
C ASP A 20 9.23 -10.77 -5.18
N PRO A 21 9.83 -10.06 -6.14
CA PRO A 21 9.49 -8.66 -6.40
C PRO A 21 8.09 -8.45 -7.00
N ILE A 22 7.37 -9.53 -7.36
CA ILE A 22 6.02 -9.45 -7.91
C ILE A 22 4.97 -9.57 -6.79
N ASN A 23 5.13 -10.57 -5.91
CA ASN A 23 4.13 -10.87 -4.88
C ASN A 23 4.48 -10.26 -3.51
N ASN A 24 5.77 -10.12 -3.20
CA ASN A 24 6.21 -9.49 -1.96
C ASN A 24 6.45 -8.00 -2.19
N VAL A 25 5.41 -7.22 -1.90
CA VAL A 25 5.34 -5.77 -2.17
C VAL A 25 5.55 -4.91 -0.92
N THR A 26 5.76 -5.52 0.25
CA THR A 26 5.91 -4.78 1.52
C THR A 26 7.32 -4.95 2.07
N PRO A 27 8.13 -3.88 2.08
CA PRO A 27 9.47 -3.95 2.64
C PRO A 27 9.48 -4.13 4.16
N ALA A 28 10.39 -4.97 4.67
CA ALA A 28 10.71 -5.11 6.09
C ALA A 28 11.79 -4.10 6.53
N MET A 29 11.47 -2.81 6.33
CA MET A 29 12.26 -1.66 6.80
C MET A 29 11.32 -0.51 7.14
N PRO A 30 11.76 0.53 7.87
CA PRO A 30 10.92 1.71 8.06
C PRO A 30 10.65 2.39 6.72
N TRP A 31 9.40 2.45 6.28
CA TRP A 31 8.99 3.10 5.03
C TRP A 31 7.80 4.03 5.27
N GLY A 32 7.64 5.03 4.41
CA GLY A 32 6.49 5.94 4.44
C GLY A 32 6.35 6.86 5.66
N ALA A 33 7.39 7.02 6.49
CA ALA A 33 7.33 7.89 7.67
C ALA A 33 7.26 9.39 7.33
N ARG A 34 7.85 9.79 6.19
CA ARG A 34 7.84 11.16 5.66
C ARG A 34 7.92 11.13 4.14
N ASP A 35 7.46 12.22 3.51
CA ASP A 35 7.62 12.51 2.09
C ASP A 35 7.23 11.33 1.18
N MET A 36 6.10 10.69 1.50
CA MET A 36 5.58 9.52 0.77
C MET A 36 5.30 9.83 -0.71
N GLU A 37 5.05 11.09 -1.04
CA GLU A 37 4.88 11.56 -2.40
C GLU A 37 6.22 11.69 -3.18
N ARG A 38 7.35 11.67 -2.47
CA ARG A 38 8.70 11.85 -3.03
C ARG A 38 9.52 10.58 -3.01
N VAL A 39 9.33 9.72 -2.01
CA VAL A 39 10.10 8.48 -1.86
C VAL A 39 9.34 7.29 -2.45
N ARG A 40 9.86 6.75 -3.55
CA ARG A 40 9.35 5.52 -4.17
C ARG A 40 10.16 4.32 -3.70
N TYR A 41 9.48 3.31 -3.18
CA TYR A 41 10.10 2.05 -2.77
C TYR A 41 9.85 1.01 -3.86
N GLU A 42 10.92 0.53 -4.49
CA GLU A 42 10.83 -0.43 -5.60
C GLU A 42 11.50 -1.75 -5.19
N PRO A 43 10.79 -2.89 -5.24
CA PRO A 43 11.41 -4.17 -4.93
C PRO A 43 12.43 -4.53 -6.02
N THR A 44 13.56 -5.09 -5.62
CA THR A 44 14.56 -5.66 -6.52
C THR A 44 14.91 -7.07 -6.06
N LEU A 45 15.17 -7.97 -7.00
CA LEU A 45 15.44 -9.37 -6.68
C LEU A 45 16.74 -9.49 -5.87
N ALA A 46 16.65 -10.08 -4.68
CA ALA A 46 17.78 -10.41 -3.85
C ALA A 46 18.63 -11.50 -4.55
N PRO A 47 19.93 -11.30 -4.77
CA PRO A 47 20.75 -12.34 -5.37
C PRO A 47 20.93 -13.49 -4.37
N ARG A 48 20.65 -14.73 -4.80
CA ARG A 48 20.87 -15.92 -3.96
C ARG A 48 22.32 -16.05 -3.53
N ASP A 49 23.25 -15.80 -4.45
CA ASP A 49 24.68 -15.68 -4.16
C ASP A 49 25.04 -14.20 -3.94
N PRO A 50 25.47 -13.80 -2.73
CA PRO A 50 25.79 -12.40 -2.41
C PRO A 50 26.98 -11.83 -3.21
N VAL A 51 27.75 -12.66 -3.92
CA VAL A 51 28.85 -12.20 -4.80
C VAL A 51 28.33 -11.74 -6.16
N LEU A 52 27.18 -12.25 -6.61
CA LEU A 52 26.60 -11.97 -7.93
C LEU A 52 25.78 -10.66 -7.94
N VAL A 53 26.45 -9.54 -7.67
CA VAL A 53 25.83 -8.21 -7.54
C VAL A 53 25.53 -7.50 -8.86
N GLY A 54 25.88 -8.11 -10.00
CA GLY A 54 25.70 -7.48 -11.32
C GLY A 54 24.24 -7.18 -11.68
N SER A 55 23.32 -8.03 -11.24
CA SER A 55 21.87 -7.80 -11.39
C SER A 55 21.41 -6.57 -10.61
N LEU A 56 21.93 -6.34 -9.40
CA LEU A 56 21.61 -5.18 -8.58
C LEU A 56 22.13 -3.87 -9.19
N VAL A 57 23.34 -3.88 -9.74
CA VAL A 57 23.89 -2.73 -10.50
C VAL A 57 23.03 -2.42 -11.73
N THR A 58 22.55 -3.47 -12.40
CA THR A 58 21.65 -3.34 -13.55
C THR A 58 20.29 -2.78 -13.13
N ALA A 59 19.71 -3.27 -12.03
CA ALA A 59 18.47 -2.76 -11.47
C ALA A 59 18.58 -1.28 -11.09
N LEU A 60 19.67 -0.86 -10.44
CA LEU A 60 19.97 0.54 -10.16
C LEU A 60 20.03 1.40 -11.43
N ARG A 61 20.62 0.88 -12.51
CA ARG A 61 20.71 1.59 -13.79
C ARG A 61 19.35 1.74 -14.45
N THR A 62 18.54 0.68 -14.41
CA THR A 62 17.18 0.65 -14.95
C THR A 62 16.22 1.55 -14.17
N ALA A 63 16.38 1.62 -12.83
CA ALA A 63 15.60 2.52 -11.99
C ALA A 63 15.81 4.00 -12.37
N GLY A 64 16.94 4.33 -13.00
CA GLY A 64 17.22 5.65 -13.54
C GLY A 64 17.89 6.59 -12.52
N PRO A 65 17.95 7.91 -12.82
CA PRO A 65 18.62 8.87 -11.97
C PRO A 65 17.96 8.98 -10.59
N HIS A 66 18.76 9.38 -9.60
CA HIS A 66 18.30 9.61 -8.22
C HIS A 66 17.72 8.37 -7.54
N SER A 67 18.41 7.24 -7.76
CA SER A 67 18.06 5.93 -7.21
C SER A 67 19.14 5.41 -6.25
N TYR A 68 18.70 4.85 -5.14
CA TYR A 68 19.54 4.22 -4.12
C TYR A 68 19.18 2.74 -3.96
N LEU A 69 20.18 1.90 -3.76
CA LEU A 69 20.01 0.53 -3.30
C LEU A 69 20.22 0.51 -1.79
N MET A 70 19.20 0.07 -1.07
CA MET A 70 19.25 -0.06 0.38
C MET A 70 19.47 -1.51 0.79
N VAL A 71 20.56 -1.72 1.54
CA VAL A 71 20.88 -2.99 2.17
C VAL A 71 20.70 -2.81 3.68
N GLY A 72 19.58 -3.31 4.22
CA GLY A 72 19.21 -3.15 5.63
C GLY A 72 19.12 -4.48 6.38
N ARG A 73 19.42 -4.44 7.67
CA ARG A 73 19.42 -5.61 8.56
C ARG A 73 18.05 -6.27 8.66
N GLY A 74 16.99 -5.49 8.85
CA GLY A 74 15.62 -6.03 8.94
C GLY A 74 15.24 -6.85 7.70
N GLN A 75 15.43 -6.28 6.52
CA GLN A 75 15.16 -6.98 5.25
C GLN A 75 16.04 -8.21 5.07
N SER A 76 17.33 -8.12 5.39
CA SER A 76 18.24 -9.27 5.30
C SER A 76 17.86 -10.40 6.26
N THR A 77 17.43 -10.08 7.49
CA THR A 77 16.94 -11.07 8.45
C THR A 77 15.67 -11.74 7.94
N CYS A 78 14.71 -11.00 7.38
CA CYS A 78 13.53 -11.60 6.74
C CYS A 78 13.93 -12.53 5.60
N LEU A 79 14.84 -12.13 4.72
CA LEU A 79 15.30 -12.99 3.61
C LEU A 79 15.98 -14.27 4.11
N THR A 80 16.78 -14.21 5.17
CA THR A 80 17.39 -15.41 5.76
C THR A 80 16.33 -16.36 6.33
N LEU A 81 15.33 -15.83 7.04
CA LEU A 81 14.28 -16.64 7.67
C LEU A 81 13.28 -17.21 6.67
N ASP A 82 12.82 -16.38 5.72
CA ASP A 82 11.69 -16.70 4.85
C ASP A 82 12.13 -17.31 3.51
N SER A 83 13.29 -16.90 2.98
CA SER A 83 13.76 -17.27 1.64
C SER A 83 15.01 -18.15 1.62
N GLY A 84 15.55 -18.50 2.79
CA GLY A 84 16.70 -19.41 2.93
C GLY A 84 18.03 -18.80 2.46
N CYS A 85 18.17 -17.47 2.46
CA CYS A 85 19.46 -16.83 2.23
C CYS A 85 20.46 -17.26 3.30
N ALA A 86 21.68 -17.57 2.87
CA ALA A 86 22.73 -18.09 3.76
C ALA A 86 23.07 -17.14 4.92
N ASP A 87 23.62 -17.69 5.99
CA ASP A 87 24.14 -16.88 7.09
C ASP A 87 25.19 -15.87 6.60
N HIS A 88 25.20 -14.71 7.25
CA HIS A 88 26.06 -13.57 6.91
C HIS A 88 25.94 -13.10 5.45
N TRP A 89 24.81 -13.35 4.79
CA TRP A 89 24.56 -12.93 3.41
C TRP A 89 24.69 -11.41 3.25
N GLN A 90 24.17 -10.65 4.20
CA GLN A 90 24.24 -9.18 4.18
C GLN A 90 25.68 -8.68 4.18
N GLU A 91 26.53 -9.18 5.08
CA GLU A 91 27.93 -8.72 5.18
C GLU A 91 28.71 -9.05 3.92
N ARG A 92 28.48 -10.24 3.35
CA ARG A 92 29.09 -10.66 2.09
C ARG A 92 28.62 -9.77 0.94
N LEU A 93 27.32 -9.51 0.84
CA LEU A 93 26.74 -8.66 -0.19
C LEU A 93 27.32 -7.24 -0.13
N ARG A 94 27.37 -6.64 1.06
CA ARG A 94 27.95 -5.30 1.26
C ARG A 94 29.40 -5.24 0.81
N ARG A 95 30.22 -6.25 1.15
CA ARG A 95 31.61 -6.33 0.66
C ARG A 95 31.69 -6.42 -0.86
N SER A 96 30.85 -7.25 -1.48
CA SER A 96 30.81 -7.38 -2.94
C SER A 96 30.33 -6.10 -3.64
N LEU A 97 29.38 -5.37 -3.05
CA LEU A 97 28.95 -4.05 -3.54
C LEU A 97 30.05 -2.99 -3.37
N ASP A 98 30.74 -2.97 -2.23
CA ASP A 98 31.84 -2.04 -1.95
C ASP A 98 33.01 -2.20 -2.95
N GLN A 99 33.23 -3.42 -3.48
CA GLN A 99 34.25 -3.71 -4.48
C GLN A 99 33.89 -3.25 -5.90
N ARG A 100 32.64 -2.85 -6.17
CA ARG A 100 32.23 -2.41 -7.51
C ARG A 100 32.70 -0.99 -7.77
N ALA A 101 33.53 -0.84 -8.80
CA ALA A 101 34.00 0.46 -9.25
C ALA A 101 32.84 1.40 -9.68
N GLU A 102 31.71 0.84 -10.11
CA GLU A 102 30.53 1.57 -10.60
C GLU A 102 29.67 2.16 -9.48
N LEU A 103 29.78 1.62 -8.26
CA LEU A 103 28.94 1.99 -7.12
C LEU A 103 29.67 2.90 -6.15
N ARG A 104 28.93 3.83 -5.55
CA ARG A 104 29.37 4.65 -4.44
C ARG A 104 28.47 4.37 -3.24
N ARG A 105 29.08 4.04 -2.11
CA ARG A 105 28.38 4.00 -0.83
C ARG A 105 28.23 5.42 -0.31
N VAL A 106 26.99 5.88 -0.21
CA VAL A 106 26.68 7.27 0.21
C VAL A 106 26.41 7.38 1.69
N PHE A 107 25.92 6.30 2.30
CA PHE A 107 25.61 6.25 3.71
C PHE A 107 25.81 4.82 4.21
N ALA A 108 26.32 4.68 5.43
CA ALA A 108 26.43 3.40 6.11
C ALA A 108 26.35 3.59 7.62
N ASN A 109 25.62 2.72 8.28
CA ASN A 109 25.65 2.52 9.72
C ASN A 109 25.58 1.01 10.05
N GLY A 110 25.35 0.69 11.32
CA GLY A 110 25.23 -0.70 11.78
C GLY A 110 24.03 -1.44 11.18
N ASP A 111 22.95 -0.73 10.86
CA ASP A 111 21.66 -1.32 10.49
C ASP A 111 21.33 -1.24 9.00
N ALA A 112 21.95 -0.32 8.26
CA ALA A 112 21.71 -0.11 6.85
C ALA A 112 22.92 0.49 6.11
N ALA A 113 23.02 0.20 4.82
CA ALA A 113 23.91 0.86 3.88
C ALA A 113 23.12 1.27 2.62
N LEU A 114 23.45 2.45 2.10
CA LEU A 114 22.89 2.99 0.86
C LEU A 114 23.98 3.09 -0.20
N TYR A 115 23.66 2.58 -1.38
CA TYR A 115 24.54 2.58 -2.54
C TYR A 115 23.86 3.31 -3.70
N GLU A 116 24.63 4.06 -4.49
CA GLU A 116 24.17 4.67 -5.73
C GLU A 116 25.17 4.40 -6.85
N LEU A 117 24.76 4.67 -8.09
CA LEU A 117 25.69 4.68 -9.23
C LEU A 117 26.57 5.92 -9.20
N LYS A 118 27.90 5.75 -9.29
CA LYS A 118 28.84 6.88 -9.44
C LYS A 118 28.52 7.75 -10.65
N ARG A 119 28.15 7.10 -11.75
CA ARG A 119 27.68 7.75 -12.97
C ARG A 119 26.18 7.56 -13.07
N GLN A 120 25.43 8.58 -12.65
CA GLN A 120 23.98 8.56 -12.71
C GLN A 120 23.48 8.40 -14.16
N PRO A 121 22.45 7.56 -14.40
CA PRO A 121 21.79 7.48 -15.70
C PRO A 121 21.27 8.85 -16.16
N ARG A 122 21.30 9.11 -17.47
CA ARG A 122 20.68 10.32 -18.03
C ARG A 122 19.16 10.17 -18.03
N GLY A 123 18.46 11.25 -17.75
CA GLY A 123 17.00 11.32 -17.81
C GLY A 123 16.43 12.32 -16.81
N PRO A 124 15.18 12.73 -16.97
CA PRO A 124 14.51 13.54 -15.97
C PRO A 124 14.25 12.72 -14.71
N VAL A 125 14.44 13.34 -13.54
CA VAL A 125 13.92 12.79 -12.28
C VAL A 125 12.44 13.18 -12.23
N PRO A 126 11.49 12.25 -12.01
CA PRO A 126 10.07 12.58 -11.93
C PRO A 126 9.80 13.63 -10.85
N GLU A 127 8.83 14.50 -11.10
CA GLU A 127 8.29 15.39 -10.07
C GLU A 127 7.39 14.61 -9.09
N PRO A 128 7.26 15.06 -7.83
CA PRO A 128 6.29 14.50 -6.90
C PRO A 128 4.88 14.58 -7.48
N ALA A 129 4.17 13.46 -7.43
CA ALA A 129 2.77 13.39 -7.82
C ALA A 129 1.93 13.00 -6.60
N PRO A 130 1.76 13.91 -5.61
CA PRO A 130 0.84 13.65 -4.52
C PRO A 130 -0.56 13.46 -5.12
N GLY A 131 -1.25 12.41 -4.69
CA GLY A 131 -2.63 12.20 -5.05
C GLY A 131 -3.52 13.38 -4.62
N PRO A 132 -4.76 13.45 -5.12
CA PRO A 132 -5.70 14.49 -4.70
C PRO A 132 -5.82 14.52 -3.18
N THR A 133 -5.85 15.74 -2.63
CA THR A 133 -5.95 15.94 -1.17
C THR A 133 -7.33 15.52 -0.68
N GLY A 134 -7.37 14.63 0.31
CA GLY A 134 -8.59 14.22 1.00
C GLY A 134 -9.09 12.81 0.64
N PRO A 135 -10.15 12.34 1.32
CA PRO A 135 -10.71 11.02 1.07
C PRO A 135 -11.32 10.95 -0.34
N LEU A 136 -10.80 10.03 -1.15
CA LEU A 136 -11.37 9.70 -2.45
C LEU A 136 -12.68 8.91 -2.24
N VAL A 137 -13.82 9.55 -2.51
CA VAL A 137 -15.11 8.86 -2.49
C VAL A 137 -15.24 8.04 -3.78
N ALA A 138 -14.94 6.74 -3.69
CA ALA A 138 -15.17 5.80 -4.78
C ALA A 138 -16.66 5.44 -4.84
N TRP A 139 -17.44 6.19 -5.63
CA TRP A 139 -18.84 5.87 -5.87
C TRP A 139 -18.96 4.55 -6.63
N THR A 140 -19.61 3.56 -6.01
CA THR A 140 -19.98 2.31 -6.67
C THR A 140 -21.50 2.20 -6.79
N PRO A 141 -22.03 1.42 -7.75
CA PRO A 141 -23.47 1.14 -7.82
C PRO A 141 -24.02 0.60 -6.48
N TRP A 142 -23.22 -0.19 -5.77
CA TRP A 142 -23.56 -0.70 -4.44
C TRP A 142 -23.65 0.39 -3.38
N SER A 143 -22.80 1.42 -3.44
CA SER A 143 -22.88 2.58 -2.55
C SER A 143 -24.21 3.34 -2.74
N VAL A 144 -24.69 3.46 -3.98
CA VAL A 144 -25.98 4.12 -4.28
C VAL A 144 -27.16 3.30 -3.75
N VAL A 145 -27.15 1.98 -4.01
CA VAL A 145 -28.20 1.07 -3.51
C VAL A 145 -28.21 1.03 -1.98
N GLY A 146 -27.05 0.95 -1.35
CA GLY A 146 -26.90 0.99 0.10
C GLY A 146 -27.41 2.29 0.71
N ALA A 147 -27.10 3.45 0.09
CA ALA A 147 -27.58 4.75 0.54
C ALA A 147 -29.12 4.85 0.46
N LEU A 148 -29.71 4.43 -0.67
CA LEU A 148 -31.18 4.41 -0.83
C LEU A 148 -31.84 3.48 0.19
N ALA A 149 -31.27 2.30 0.43
CA ALA A 149 -31.77 1.36 1.42
C ALA A 149 -31.68 1.93 2.84
N ALA A 150 -30.58 2.61 3.19
CA ALA A 150 -30.41 3.25 4.49
C ALA A 150 -31.43 4.38 4.73
N VAL A 151 -31.70 5.20 3.71
CA VAL A 151 -32.74 6.24 3.78
C VAL A 151 -34.12 5.63 4.01
N ALA A 152 -34.49 4.62 3.22
CA ALA A 152 -35.77 3.93 3.38
C ALA A 152 -35.90 3.28 4.77
N LEU A 153 -34.81 2.72 5.31
CA LEU A 153 -34.80 2.08 6.63
C LEU A 153 -34.99 3.11 7.73
N THR A 154 -34.32 4.25 7.61
CA THR A 154 -34.42 5.36 8.56
C THR A 154 -35.85 5.89 8.61
N LEU A 155 -36.48 6.11 7.45
CA LEU A 155 -37.88 6.55 7.37
C LEU A 155 -38.83 5.52 7.97
N LEU A 156 -38.64 4.24 7.67
CA LEU A 156 -39.48 3.16 8.19
C LEU A 156 -39.36 3.02 9.72
N LEU A 157 -38.15 3.14 10.27
CA LEU A 157 -37.92 3.12 11.71
C LEU A 157 -38.45 4.37 12.40
N ALA A 158 -38.30 5.55 11.79
CA ALA A 158 -38.87 6.80 12.31
C ALA A 158 -40.40 6.72 12.36
N ALA A 159 -41.05 6.29 11.28
CA ALA A 159 -42.50 6.09 11.23
C ALA A 159 -42.96 5.06 12.27
N ARG A 160 -42.22 3.96 12.45
CA ARG A 160 -42.47 2.98 13.51
C ARG A 160 -42.38 3.62 14.90
N GLY A 161 -41.37 4.45 15.14
CA GLY A 161 -41.20 5.19 16.39
C GLY A 161 -42.40 6.10 16.68
N VAL A 162 -42.84 6.86 15.68
CA VAL A 162 -44.01 7.75 15.77
C VAL A 162 -45.28 6.96 16.08
N VAL A 163 -45.57 5.87 15.36
CA VAL A 163 -46.76 5.03 15.60
C VAL A 163 -46.71 4.36 16.97
N ARG A 164 -45.52 4.03 17.47
CA ARG A 164 -45.35 3.49 18.82
C ARG A 164 -45.77 4.50 19.89
N VAL A 165 -45.43 5.78 19.72
CA VAL A 165 -45.64 6.85 20.70
C VAL A 165 -47.02 7.50 20.59
N ALA A 166 -47.50 7.78 19.37
CA ALA A 166 -48.67 8.61 19.12
C ALA A 166 -50.00 7.84 19.02
N VAL A 167 -49.98 6.52 18.80
CA VAL A 167 -51.19 5.73 18.52
C VAL A 167 -51.56 4.82 19.70
N ARG A 168 -52.82 4.93 20.15
CA ARG A 168 -53.40 4.12 21.24
C ARG A 168 -53.32 2.62 20.92
N SER A 169 -53.04 1.79 21.93
CA SER A 169 -52.84 0.35 21.78
C SER A 169 -54.07 -0.37 21.20
N SER A 170 -53.93 -1.00 20.02
CA SER A 170 -54.97 -1.76 19.33
C SER A 170 -54.36 -2.95 18.58
N VAL A 171 -55.14 -4.01 18.31
CA VAL A 171 -54.71 -5.21 17.54
C VAL A 171 -54.23 -4.85 16.13
N ARG A 172 -54.76 -3.77 15.54
CA ARG A 172 -54.32 -3.23 14.25
C ARG A 172 -52.92 -2.63 14.31
N ARG A 173 -52.54 -2.03 15.46
CA ARG A 173 -51.18 -1.53 15.73
C ARG A 173 -50.18 -2.68 15.85
N LEU A 174 -50.58 -3.81 16.43
CA LEU A 174 -49.72 -5.00 16.55
C LEU A 174 -49.41 -5.61 15.17
N HIS A 175 -50.42 -5.76 14.30
CA HIS A 175 -50.22 -6.24 12.93
C HIS A 175 -49.35 -5.29 12.09
N TRP A 176 -49.54 -3.97 12.23
CA TRP A 176 -48.73 -2.97 11.51
C TRP A 176 -47.27 -2.97 11.98
N LEU A 177 -47.04 -3.14 13.29
CA LEU A 177 -45.69 -3.29 13.84
C LEU A 177 -45.03 -4.62 13.44
N GLN A 178 -45.78 -5.70 13.30
CA GLN A 178 -45.25 -6.98 12.81
C GLN A 178 -44.92 -6.92 11.31
N GLY A 179 -45.76 -6.31 10.48
CA GLY A 179 -45.49 -6.13 9.04
C GLY A 179 -44.27 -5.24 8.77
N SER A 180 -44.09 -4.17 9.55
CA SER A 180 -42.91 -3.30 9.46
C SER A 180 -41.59 -4.03 9.77
N PHE A 181 -41.60 -5.03 10.67
CA PHE A 181 -40.41 -5.83 10.97
C PHE A 181 -39.97 -6.64 9.75
N TRP A 182 -40.92 -7.28 9.06
CA TRP A 182 -40.66 -8.06 7.84
C TRP A 182 -40.15 -7.22 6.67
N PHE A 183 -40.43 -5.91 6.64
CA PHE A 183 -39.87 -4.98 5.66
C PHE A 183 -38.50 -4.41 6.07
N ALA A 184 -38.26 -4.22 7.37
CA ALA A 184 -37.00 -3.69 7.88
C ALA A 184 -35.84 -4.69 7.74
N VAL A 185 -36.10 -5.98 7.98
CA VAL A 185 -35.09 -7.05 7.90
C VAL A 185 -34.41 -7.15 6.52
N PRO A 186 -35.13 -7.27 5.38
CA PRO A 186 -34.48 -7.35 4.07
C PRO A 186 -33.72 -6.07 3.73
N LEU A 187 -34.23 -4.91 4.14
CA LEU A 187 -33.60 -3.62 3.89
C LEU A 187 -32.29 -3.46 4.70
N LEU A 188 -32.28 -3.91 5.95
CA LEU A 188 -31.08 -4.00 6.78
C LEU A 188 -30.05 -4.95 6.15
N ILE A 189 -30.50 -6.11 5.64
CA ILE A 189 -29.62 -7.06 4.95
C ILE A 189 -28.98 -6.41 3.71
N VAL A 190 -29.73 -5.63 2.92
CA VAL A 190 -29.18 -4.91 1.76
C VAL A 190 -28.13 -3.88 2.18
N VAL A 191 -28.37 -3.11 3.25
CA VAL A 191 -27.39 -2.16 3.79
C VAL A 191 -26.13 -2.88 4.24
N VAL A 192 -26.25 -3.94 5.04
CA VAL A 192 -25.11 -4.73 5.49
C VAL A 192 -24.36 -5.36 4.31
N ALA A 193 -25.07 -5.92 3.33
CA ALA A 193 -24.47 -6.49 2.13
C ALA A 193 -23.71 -5.43 1.30
N SER A 194 -24.21 -4.19 1.23
CA SER A 194 -23.54 -3.09 0.54
C SER A 194 -22.25 -2.64 1.23
N LEU A 195 -22.16 -2.80 2.55
CA LEU A 195 -20.96 -2.49 3.35
C LEU A 195 -19.94 -3.64 3.32
N VAL A 196 -20.42 -4.89 3.34
CA VAL A 196 -19.57 -6.08 3.42
C VAL A 196 -18.98 -6.48 2.07
N ARG A 197 -19.58 -6.09 0.93
CA ARG A 197 -19.07 -6.43 -0.40
C ARG A 197 -18.11 -5.34 -0.89
N PRO A 198 -16.79 -5.45 -0.69
CA PRO A 198 -15.84 -4.48 -1.21
C PRO A 198 -15.65 -4.83 -2.70
N SER A 199 -15.57 -3.80 -3.53
CA SER A 199 -15.39 -3.82 -4.97
C SER A 199 -14.26 -4.76 -5.45
N ARG A 200 -14.58 -6.01 -5.77
CA ARG A 200 -13.80 -6.85 -6.71
C ARG A 200 -14.39 -6.66 -8.11
N THR A 201 -14.07 -5.54 -8.75
CA THR A 201 -14.23 -5.18 -10.18
C THR A 201 -14.31 -3.65 -10.17
N THR A 202 -13.34 -2.88 -10.67
CA THR A 202 -12.88 -2.84 -12.05
C THR A 202 -11.56 -2.06 -12.08
N GLY A 203 -10.43 -2.77 -12.08
CA GLY A 203 -9.14 -2.19 -12.45
C GLY A 203 -9.02 -2.12 -13.97
N ARG A 204 -9.83 -1.27 -14.64
CA ARG A 204 -9.58 -0.93 -16.04
C ARG A 204 -8.79 0.37 -16.05
N ARG A 205 -7.46 0.25 -15.95
CA ARG A 205 -6.54 1.34 -16.27
C ARG A 205 -6.68 1.63 -17.76
N SER A 206 -7.38 2.71 -18.10
CA SER A 206 -7.19 3.40 -19.36
C SER A 206 -5.92 4.25 -19.22
N SER A 207 -4.81 3.79 -19.81
CA SER A 207 -3.65 4.64 -20.09
C SER A 207 -3.92 5.45 -21.36
N PRO A 208 -3.48 6.72 -21.44
CA PRO A 208 -3.34 7.42 -22.71
C PRO A 208 -2.18 6.86 -23.54
#